data_AF-A0A947F7J9-F1
#
_entry.id   AF-A0A947F7J9-F1
#
_cell.length_a   1.000
_cell.length_b   1.000
_cell.length_c   1.000
_cell.angle_alpha   90.00
_cell.angle_beta   90.00
_cell.angle_gamma   90.00
#
_symmetry.space_group_name_H-M   'P 1'
#
loop_
_entity.id
_entity.type
_entity.pdbx_description
1 polymer ?
#
loop_
_entity_poly.entity_id
_entity_poly.type
_entity_poly.pdbx_seq_one_letter_code
_entity_poly.pdbx_strand_id
1 'polypeptide(L)' 'MCTLFCPSEILVLSNHSHNSKGYRPVIIKDATQCSGCGNCFQMCPEYVIEVERITRLRG' A
#
# COMPACT_ATOMS: atom_id res chain seq x y z
N MET A 1 4.20 -7.34 6.20
CA MET A 1 5.02 -6.30 6.87
C MET A 1 4.50 -4.90 6.55
N CYS A 2 4.32 -4.51 5.27
CA CYS A 2 3.93 -3.15 4.86
C CYS A 2 2.67 -2.55 5.54
N THR A 3 1.73 -3.39 5.99
CA THR A 3 0.54 -2.98 6.76
C THR A 3 0.90 -2.29 8.07
N LEU A 4 2.01 -2.68 8.71
CA LEU A 4 2.49 -2.10 9.97
C LEU A 4 3.24 -0.78 9.76
N PHE A 5 3.64 -0.48 8.52
CA PHE A 5 4.49 0.68 8.20
C PHE A 5 3.73 1.77 7.45
N CYS A 6 2.43 1.59 7.21
CA CYS A 6 1.58 2.61 6.62
C CYS A 6 1.03 3.51 7.73
N PRO A 7 1.46 4.78 7.85
CA PRO A 7 1.03 5.66 8.95
C PRO A 7 -0.46 5.99 8.91
N SER A 8 -1.06 5.98 7.71
CA SER A 8 -2.49 6.21 7.51
C SER A 8 -3.33 4.93 7.66
N GLU A 9 -2.72 3.78 7.93
CA GLU A 9 -3.40 2.48 8.14
C GLU A 9 -4.32 2.04 6.99
N ILE A 10 -4.02 2.48 5.76
CA ILE A 10 -4.87 2.19 4.58
C ILE A 10 -4.57 0.83 3.93
N LEU A 11 -3.47 0.17 4.30
CA LEU A 11 -3.09 -1.14 3.80
C LEU A 11 -3.55 -2.25 4.74
N VAL A 12 -4.32 -3.21 4.24
CA VAL A 12 -4.77 -4.39 5.01
C VAL A 12 -4.66 -5.68 4.21
N LEU A 13 -4.56 -6.81 4.90
CA LEU A 13 -4.68 -8.12 4.25
C LEU A 13 -6.13 -8.37 3.85
N SER A 14 -6.34 -8.88 2.63
CA SER A 14 -7.67 -9.33 2.20
C SER A 14 -8.18 -10.43 3.12
N ASN A 15 -9.45 -10.32 3.53
CA ASN A 15 -10.14 -11.35 4.32
C ASN A 15 -10.92 -12.33 3.42
N HIS A 16 -11.10 -12.01 2.13
CA HIS A 16 -12.04 -12.70 1.26
C HIS A 16 -11.41 -13.21 -0.04
N SER A 17 -10.18 -12.82 -0.35
CA SER A 17 -9.49 -13.22 -1.58
C SER A 17 -8.10 -13.77 -1.30
N HIS A 18 -7.69 -14.70 -2.15
CA HIS A 18 -6.34 -15.23 -2.24
C HIS A 18 -5.86 -15.05 -3.68
N ASN A 19 -4.56 -14.81 -3.88
CA ASN A 19 -3.99 -14.80 -5.22
C ASN A 19 -3.77 -16.25 -5.73
N SER A 20 -3.29 -16.40 -6.96
CA SER A 20 -3.02 -17.72 -7.58
C SER A 20 -2.01 -18.59 -6.83
N LYS A 21 -1.23 -17.99 -5.92
CA LYS A 21 -0.25 -18.68 -5.07
C LYS A 21 -0.79 -18.96 -3.66
N GLY A 22 -2.06 -18.66 -3.39
CA GLY A 22 -2.71 -18.91 -2.10
C GLY A 22 -2.42 -17.86 -1.01
N TYR A 23 -1.73 -16.76 -1.33
CA TYR A 23 -1.49 -15.69 -0.36
C TYR A 23 -2.69 -14.76 -0.25
N ARG A 24 -2.91 -14.22 0.94
CA ARG A 24 -3.87 -13.12 1.18
C ARG A 24 -3.21 -11.80 0.75
N PRO A 25 -3.59 -11.22 -0.41
CA PRO A 25 -2.94 -10.01 -0.89
C PRO A 25 -3.25 -8.83 0.02
N VAL A 26 -2.37 -7.83 0.00
CA VAL A 26 -2.65 -6.53 0.60
C VAL A 26 -3.60 -5.75 -0.31
N ILE A 27 -4.59 -5.12 0.28
CA ILE A 27 -5.56 -4.24 -0.38
C ILE A 27 -5.51 -2.84 0.23
N ILE A 28 -5.91 -1.85 -0.55
CA ILE A 28 -6.01 -0.45 -0.12
C ILE A 28 -7.46 -0.16 0.26
N LYS A 29 -7.71 0.25 1.51
CA LYS A 29 -9.05 0.64 1.99
C LYS A 29 -9.51 1.97 1.39
N ASP A 30 -8.62 2.95 1.41
CA ASP A 30 -8.89 4.32 0.97
C ASP A 30 -7.60 4.98 0.50
N ALA A 31 -7.41 5.07 -0.82
CA ALA A 31 -6.21 5.67 -1.39
C ALA A 31 -6.14 7.19 -1.16
N THR A 32 -7.26 7.85 -0.85
CA THR A 32 -7.31 9.32 -0.66
C THR A 32 -6.59 9.77 0.61
N GLN A 33 -6.44 8.87 1.59
CA GLN A 33 -5.69 9.12 2.82
C GLN A 33 -4.19 8.81 2.68
N CYS A 34 -3.73 8.38 1.50
CA CYS A 34 -2.32 8.15 1.24
C CYS A 34 -1.57 9.48 1.15
N SER A 35 -0.56 9.66 2.01
CA SER A 35 0.32 10.84 1.97
C SER A 35 1.44 10.73 0.92
N GLY A 36 1.58 9.57 0.27
CA GLY A 36 2.69 9.28 -0.65
C GLY A 36 4.05 9.18 0.06
N CYS A 37 4.10 8.75 1.32
CA CYS A 37 5.33 8.71 2.13
C CYS A 37 6.35 7.64 1.71
N GLY A 38 5.93 6.57 1.02
CA GLY A 38 6.83 5.52 0.53
C GLY A 38 7.25 4.46 1.56
N ASN A 39 6.85 4.54 2.83
CA ASN A 39 7.25 3.56 3.86
C ASN A 39 6.86 2.12 3.52
N CYS A 40 5.67 1.92 2.93
CA CYS A 40 5.20 0.60 2.51
C CYS A 40 6.09 -0.01 1.42
N PHE A 41 6.60 0.81 0.50
CA PHE A 41 7.54 0.41 -0.54
C PHE A 41 8.91 0.05 0.05
N GLN A 42 9.46 0.92 0.90
CA GLN A 42 10.80 0.71 1.51
C GLN A 42 10.89 -0.57 2.34
N MET A 43 9.82 -0.93 3.05
CA MET A 43 9.77 -2.13 3.89
C MET A 43 9.28 -3.39 3.16
N CYS A 44 8.97 -3.29 1.87
CA CYS A 44 8.48 -4.41 1.08
C CYS A 44 9.66 -5.28 0.61
N PRO A 45 9.83 -6.52 1.13
CA PRO A 45 10.97 -7.36 0.76
C PRO A 45 10.91 -7.85 -0.69
N GLU A 46 9.71 -7.89 -1.27
CA GLU A 46 9.47 -8.39 -2.62
C GLU A 46 9.33 -7.27 -3.66
N TYR A 47 9.43 -6.00 -3.25
CA TYR A 47 9.24 -4.82 -4.11
C TYR A 47 7.94 -4.83 -4.94
N VAL A 48 6.87 -5.41 -4.39
CA VAL A 48 5.56 -5.57 -5.07
C VAL A 48 4.61 -4.37 -4.90
N ILE A 49 5.11 -3.24 -4.39
CA ILE A 49 4.32 -2.03 -4.13
C ILE A 49 4.92 -0.89 -4.96
N GLU A 50 4.08 -0.12 -5.63
CA GLU A 50 4.46 1.13 -6.27
C GLU A 50 3.79 2.31 -5.54
N VAL A 51 4.50 3.44 -5.42
CA VAL A 51 3.99 4.65 -4.76
C VAL A 51 4.27 5.85 -5.64
N GLU A 52 3.21 6.50 -6.10
CA GLU A 52 3.29 7.75 -6.85
C GLU A 52 2.81 8.92 -5.99
N ARG A 53 3.55 10.04 -6.01
CA ARG A 53 3.14 11.28 -5.35
C ARG A 53 2.46 12.19 -6.36
N ILE A 54 1.15 12.31 -6.28
CA ILE A 54 0.37 13.22 -7.12
C ILE A 54 0.58 14.65 -6.62
N THR A 55 1.55 15.36 -7.17
CA THR A 55 1.67 16.81 -6.98
C THR A 55 0.77 17.51 -8.00
N ARG A 56 -0.25 18.24 -7.54
CA ARG A 56 -0.87 19.25 -8.40
C ARG A 56 0.18 20.34 -8.60
N LEU A 57 0.62 20.54 -9.85
CA LEU A 57 1.41 21.71 -10.22
C LEU A 57 0.61 22.93 -9.75
N ARG A 58 1.18 23.68 -8.79
CA ARG A 58 0.65 24.98 -8.41
C ARG A 58 0.95 25.91 -9.59
N GLY A 59 -0.08 26.25 -10.35
CA GLY A 59 -0.03 27.41 -11.22
C GLY A 59 0.17 28.68 -10.41
#